data_AF-A0A518B3L7-F1
#
_entry.id   AF-A0A518B3L7-F1
#
_cell.length_a   1.000
_cell.length_b   1.000
_cell.length_c   1.000
_cell.angle_alpha   90.00
_cell.angle_beta   90.00
_cell.angle_gamma   90.00
#
_symmetry.space_group_name_H-M   'P 1'
#
loop_
_entity.id
_entity.type
_entity.pdbx_description
1 polymer ?
#
loop_
_entity_poly.entity_id
_entity_poly.type
_entity_poly.pdbx_seq_one_letter_code
_entity_poly.pdbx_strand_id
1 'polypeptide(L)'
;MSRIGPFGDACQSLGMMDDREELRRRIETLEKLVAEWMTRNRELTEHNCELTERNRELTERNRELEAELARRGKRYRPKANTPKRPQNKPDRRRKEFRRHGGTTRPDPPDTENAIVHEVELDSCPLCGGELEATGECDERFVTDIPEPKPETRRCRESWSPTSTPPTTGSRRQNNAA
;
A
#
# COMPACT_ATOMS: atom_id res chain seq x y z
N MET A 1 -41.10 94.17 0.10
CA MET A 1 -39.78 93.72 0.60
C MET A 1 -40.04 92.54 1.51
N SER A 2 -39.54 91.31 1.36
CA SER A 2 -38.68 90.66 0.37
C SER A 2 -39.00 89.17 0.41
N ARG A 3 -38.79 88.48 -0.72
CA ARG A 3 -39.20 87.10 -1.00
C ARG A 3 -38.38 86.11 -0.15
N ILE A 4 -39.07 85.19 0.53
CA ILE A 4 -38.47 83.99 1.12
C ILE A 4 -38.43 82.94 0.01
N GLY A 5 -37.24 82.62 -0.48
CA GLY A 5 -37.02 81.55 -1.46
C GLY A 5 -36.78 80.21 -0.76
N PRO A 6 -37.38 79.09 -1.19
CA PRO A 6 -37.02 77.76 -0.73
C PRO A 6 -36.01 77.17 -1.72
N PHE A 7 -34.72 77.39 -1.50
CA PHE A 7 -33.68 76.73 -2.27
C PHE A 7 -32.51 76.39 -1.35
N GLY A 8 -32.53 75.18 -0.83
CA GLY A 8 -31.42 74.62 -0.08
C GLY A 8 -31.93 73.39 0.64
N ASP A 9 -31.90 72.23 -0.04
CA ASP A 9 -31.82 70.89 0.58
C ASP A 9 -31.84 69.73 -0.43
N ALA A 10 -31.60 69.98 -1.72
CA ALA A 10 -31.52 68.88 -2.72
C ALA A 10 -30.11 68.27 -2.88
N CYS A 11 -29.05 68.90 -2.35
CA CYS A 11 -27.66 68.51 -2.67
C CYS A 11 -27.00 67.52 -1.69
N GLN A 12 -27.60 67.22 -0.53
CA GLN A 12 -27.03 66.25 0.43
C GLN A 12 -27.46 64.79 0.19
N SER A 13 -28.53 64.59 -0.60
CA SER A 13 -29.12 63.26 -0.84
C SER A 13 -28.27 62.38 -1.77
N LEU A 14 -27.55 62.96 -2.73
CA LEU A 14 -26.78 62.20 -3.73
C LEU A 14 -25.53 61.52 -3.13
N GLY A 15 -24.73 62.24 -2.32
CA GLY A 15 -23.52 61.65 -1.71
C GLY A 15 -23.78 60.52 -0.72
N MET A 16 -24.87 60.59 0.06
CA MET A 16 -25.26 59.53 0.99
C MET A 16 -25.86 58.29 0.29
N MET A 17 -26.36 58.44 -0.95
CA MET A 17 -26.80 57.29 -1.76
C MET A 17 -25.62 56.52 -2.34
N ASP A 18 -24.55 57.21 -2.74
CA ASP A 18 -23.32 56.58 -3.23
C ASP A 18 -22.62 55.76 -2.13
N ASP A 19 -22.53 56.28 -0.91
CA ASP A 19 -22.01 55.54 0.25
C ASP A 19 -22.84 54.29 0.57
N ARG A 20 -24.18 54.40 0.44
CA ARG A 20 -25.09 53.25 0.65
C ARG A 20 -24.92 52.18 -0.42
N GLU A 21 -24.68 52.57 -1.67
CA GLU A 21 -24.36 51.63 -2.74
C GLU A 21 -23.00 50.97 -2.55
N GLU A 22 -21.99 51.72 -2.15
CA GLU A 22 -20.67 51.18 -1.84
C GLU A 22 -20.74 50.15 -0.70
N LEU A 23 -21.46 50.46 0.38
CA LEU A 23 -21.68 49.54 1.49
C LEU A 23 -22.40 48.26 1.03
N ARG A 24 -23.40 48.37 0.14
CA ARG A 24 -24.07 47.19 -0.44
C ARG A 24 -23.09 46.33 -1.23
N ARG A 25 -22.29 46.92 -2.12
CA ARG A 25 -21.27 46.17 -2.88
C ARG A 25 -20.25 45.50 -1.94
N ARG A 26 -19.89 46.16 -0.84
CA ARG A 26 -18.96 45.61 0.14
C ARG A 26 -19.57 44.43 0.89
N ILE A 27 -20.83 44.53 1.30
CA ILE A 27 -21.57 43.43 1.93
C ILE A 27 -21.65 42.22 1.00
N GLU A 28 -22.06 42.42 -0.26
CA GLU A 28 -22.13 41.33 -1.25
C GLU A 28 -20.76 40.67 -1.47
N THR A 29 -19.68 41.45 -1.48
CA THR A 29 -18.32 40.92 -1.61
C THR A 29 -17.92 40.09 -0.39
N LEU A 30 -18.26 40.56 0.82
CA LEU A 30 -17.98 39.83 2.06
C LEU A 30 -18.81 38.54 2.15
N GLU A 31 -20.07 38.55 1.72
CA GLU A 31 -20.92 37.37 1.65
C GLU A 31 -20.35 36.30 0.72
N LYS A 32 -19.87 36.71 -0.47
CA LYS A 32 -19.17 35.79 -1.40
C LYS A 32 -17.93 35.18 -0.77
N LEU A 33 -17.08 36.00 -0.15
CA LEU A 33 -15.89 35.50 0.54
C LEU A 33 -16.26 34.54 1.66
N VAL A 34 -17.26 34.86 2.48
CA VAL A 34 -17.72 33.97 3.57
C VAL A 34 -18.22 32.64 3.00
N ALA A 35 -18.95 32.65 1.89
CA ALA A 35 -19.38 31.42 1.22
C ALA A 35 -18.19 30.57 0.76
N GLU A 36 -17.18 31.16 0.13
CA GLU A 36 -15.94 30.49 -0.29
C GLU A 36 -15.14 29.93 0.90
N TRP A 37 -15.04 30.69 1.99
CA TRP A 37 -14.38 30.22 3.20
C TRP A 37 -15.14 29.06 3.85
N MET A 38 -16.47 29.08 3.83
CA MET A 38 -17.29 27.98 4.33
C MET A 38 -17.12 26.70 3.50
N THR A 39 -17.10 26.80 2.16
CA THR A 39 -16.88 25.61 1.32
C THR A 39 -15.51 25.02 1.57
N ARG A 40 -14.47 25.86 1.59
CA ARG A 40 -13.10 25.41 1.88
C ARG A 40 -12.96 24.80 3.27
N ASN A 41 -13.66 25.35 4.26
CA ASN A 41 -13.65 24.81 5.62
C ASN A 41 -14.30 23.42 5.68
N ARG A 42 -15.38 23.19 4.92
CA ARG A 42 -16.01 21.86 4.81
C ARG A 42 -15.06 20.85 4.17
N GLU A 43 -14.47 21.18 3.04
CA GLU A 43 -13.48 20.32 2.35
C GLU A 43 -12.31 19.95 3.27
N LEU A 44 -11.76 20.92 4.00
CA LEU A 44 -10.69 20.67 4.97
C LEU A 44 -11.16 19.80 6.13
N THR A 45 -12.41 19.94 6.57
CA THR A 45 -12.98 19.12 7.63
C THR A 45 -13.15 17.68 7.18
N GLU A 46 -13.67 17.46 5.98
CA GLU A 46 -13.80 16.13 5.36
C GLU A 46 -12.44 15.45 5.22
N HIS A 47 -11.45 16.15 4.65
CA HIS A 47 -10.10 15.63 4.52
C HIS A 47 -9.44 15.32 5.89
N ASN A 48 -9.69 16.15 6.91
CA ASN A 48 -9.22 15.86 8.27
C ASN A 48 -9.89 14.62 8.88
N CYS A 49 -11.17 14.38 8.60
CA CYS A 49 -11.86 13.15 9.02
C CYS A 49 -11.20 11.92 8.38
N GLU A 50 -10.97 11.93 7.07
CA GLU A 50 -10.30 10.84 6.34
C GLU A 50 -8.89 10.57 6.88
N LEU A 51 -8.09 11.62 7.10
CA LEU A 51 -6.76 11.48 7.69
C LEU A 51 -6.80 10.93 9.12
N THR A 52 -7.82 11.28 9.89
CA THR A 52 -7.98 10.79 11.27
C THR A 52 -8.32 9.30 11.27
N GLU A 53 -9.20 8.85 10.38
CA GLU A 53 -9.52 7.44 10.20
C GLU A 53 -8.29 6.64 9.77
N ARG A 54 -7.56 7.11 8.74
CA ARG A 54 -6.34 6.46 8.28
C ARG A 54 -5.26 6.38 9.37
N ASN A 55 -5.10 7.45 10.17
CA ASN A 55 -4.18 7.43 11.29
C ASN A 55 -4.59 6.42 12.36
N ARG A 56 -5.89 6.26 12.62
CA ARG A 56 -6.41 5.26 13.55
C ARG A 56 -6.09 3.85 13.07
N GLU A 57 -6.34 3.54 11.79
CA GLU A 57 -6.03 2.25 11.19
C GLU A 57 -4.53 1.92 11.26
N LEU A 58 -3.67 2.88 10.89
CA LEU A 58 -2.22 2.71 10.96
C LEU A 58 -1.73 2.53 12.40
N THR A 59 -2.32 3.24 13.36
CA THR A 59 -2.00 3.10 14.78
C THR A 59 -2.38 1.71 15.29
N GLU A 60 -3.55 1.20 14.90
CA GLU A 60 -3.99 -0.16 15.23
C GLU A 60 -3.05 -1.20 14.62
N ARG A 61 -2.71 -1.05 13.34
CA ARG A 61 -1.77 -1.94 12.67
C ARG A 61 -0.38 -1.94 13.31
N ASN A 62 0.11 -0.77 13.73
CA ASN A 62 1.37 -0.68 14.47
C ASN A 62 1.29 -1.43 15.80
N ARG A 63 0.21 -1.28 16.56
CA ARG A 63 0.00 -2.02 17.82
C ARG A 63 -0.01 -3.53 17.59
N GLU A 64 -0.65 -4.01 16.53
CA GLU A 64 -0.64 -5.44 16.17
C GLU A 64 0.77 -5.94 15.87
N LEU A 65 1.53 -5.19 15.08
CA LEU A 65 2.90 -5.53 14.72
C LEU A 65 3.82 -5.50 15.93
N GLU A 66 3.67 -4.52 16.81
CA GLU A 66 4.41 -4.45 18.09
C GLU A 66 4.09 -5.66 18.98
N ALA A 67 2.81 -6.04 19.08
CA ALA A 67 2.40 -7.23 19.82
C ALA A 67 2.95 -8.52 19.19
N GLU A 68 2.99 -8.62 17.86
CA GLU A 68 3.61 -9.74 17.15
C GLU A 68 5.13 -9.79 17.37
N LEU A 69 5.82 -8.65 17.32
CA LEU A 69 7.25 -8.55 17.64
C LEU A 69 7.54 -8.94 19.09
N ALA A 70 6.70 -8.52 20.03
CA ALA A 70 6.79 -8.91 21.43
C ALA A 70 6.61 -10.42 21.60
N ARG A 71 5.60 -11.02 20.94
CA ARG A 71 5.35 -12.47 20.93
C ARG A 71 6.50 -13.26 20.34
N ARG A 72 7.11 -12.78 19.25
CA ARG A 72 8.25 -13.45 18.60
C ARG A 72 9.51 -13.46 19.45
N GLY A 73 9.56 -12.69 20.55
CA GLY A 73 10.59 -12.73 21.61
C GLY A 73 12.01 -12.37 21.18
N LYS A 74 12.28 -12.30 19.88
CA LYS A 74 13.58 -12.00 19.28
C LYS A 74 13.54 -10.56 18.82
N ARG A 75 14.07 -9.66 19.66
CA ARG A 75 14.54 -8.37 19.16
C ARG A 75 15.52 -8.69 18.03
N TYR A 76 15.19 -8.29 16.81
CA TYR A 76 16.16 -8.33 15.72
C TYR A 76 17.36 -7.49 16.17
N ARG A 77 18.42 -8.17 16.60
CA ARG A 77 19.71 -7.58 16.88
C ARG A 77 20.51 -7.78 15.60
N PRO A 78 20.70 -6.75 14.74
CA PRO A 78 21.70 -6.86 13.70
C PRO A 78 23.00 -7.27 14.40
N LYS A 79 23.58 -8.39 13.99
CA LYS A 79 24.87 -8.87 14.50
C LYS A 79 25.96 -7.93 13.96
N ALA A 80 26.05 -6.74 14.53
CA ALA A 80 27.12 -5.81 14.27
C ALA A 80 28.42 -6.44 14.79
N ASN A 81 29.37 -6.66 13.89
CA ASN A 81 30.76 -6.99 14.21
C ASN A 81 31.02 -8.25 15.04
N THR A 82 30.11 -9.24 15.08
CA THR A 82 30.53 -10.57 15.56
C THR A 82 31.56 -11.15 14.59
N PRO A 83 32.82 -11.40 15.01
CA PRO A 83 33.80 -12.04 14.15
C PRO A 83 33.21 -13.36 13.67
N LYS A 84 33.17 -13.55 12.35
CA LYS A 84 32.69 -14.81 11.77
C LYS A 84 33.58 -15.91 12.36
N ARG A 85 32.98 -16.80 13.16
CA ARG A 85 33.68 -17.98 13.68
C ARG A 85 34.34 -18.67 12.46
N PRO A 86 35.65 -18.96 12.48
CA PRO A 86 36.30 -19.63 11.36
C PRO A 86 35.53 -20.92 11.09
N GLN A 87 34.90 -20.99 9.92
CA GLN A 87 34.19 -22.19 9.50
C GLN A 87 35.27 -23.20 9.10
N ASN A 88 35.78 -23.96 10.07
CA ASN A 88 36.69 -25.10 9.83
C ASN A 88 35.97 -26.28 9.15
N LYS A 89 34.78 -26.06 8.59
CA LYS A 89 34.09 -27.08 7.81
C LYS A 89 34.74 -27.09 6.43
N PRO A 90 35.29 -28.22 5.97
CA PRO A 90 35.82 -28.31 4.62
C PRO A 90 34.69 -27.94 3.65
N ASP A 91 34.99 -27.05 2.70
CA ASP A 91 34.03 -26.64 1.69
C ASP A 91 33.60 -27.85 0.87
N ARG A 92 32.41 -28.39 1.20
CA ARG A 92 31.84 -29.56 0.55
C ARG A 92 31.41 -29.30 -0.89
N ARG A 93 31.55 -28.07 -1.40
CA ARG A 93 31.34 -27.74 -2.81
C ARG A 93 32.54 -28.10 -3.68
N ARG A 94 33.72 -28.33 -3.07
CA ARG A 94 34.93 -28.80 -3.76
C ARG A 94 34.67 -30.14 -4.44
N LYS A 95 35.30 -30.33 -5.59
CA LYS A 95 35.14 -31.51 -6.46
C LYS A 95 35.31 -32.84 -5.70
N GLU A 96 36.23 -32.88 -4.74
CA GLU A 96 36.51 -34.05 -3.87
C GLU A 96 35.31 -34.48 -3.00
N PHE A 97 34.43 -33.56 -2.61
CA PHE A 97 33.26 -33.86 -1.77
C PHE A 97 31.94 -33.97 -2.55
N ARG A 98 31.95 -33.69 -3.86
CA ARG A 98 30.77 -33.89 -4.72
C ARG A 98 30.59 -35.38 -4.99
N ARG A 99 29.60 -35.98 -4.35
CA ARG A 99 29.23 -37.40 -4.52
C ARG A 99 28.42 -37.69 -5.77
N HIS A 100 28.03 -36.65 -6.51
CA HIS A 100 27.34 -36.75 -7.80
C HIS A 100 28.12 -35.89 -8.80
N GLY A 101 28.40 -36.44 -9.97
CA GLY A 101 28.72 -35.59 -11.13
C GLY A 101 27.53 -34.67 -11.34
N GLY A 102 27.75 -33.36 -11.38
CA GLY A 102 26.66 -32.43 -11.67
C GLY A 102 25.97 -32.90 -12.94
N THR A 103 24.69 -33.22 -12.85
CA THR A 103 23.91 -33.59 -14.02
C THR A 103 23.55 -32.28 -14.71
N THR A 104 24.34 -31.86 -15.68
CA THR A 104 23.90 -30.81 -16.61
C THR A 104 22.72 -31.39 -17.36
N ARG A 105 21.61 -30.64 -17.43
CA ARG A 105 20.48 -31.02 -18.28
C ARG A 105 21.03 -31.06 -19.72
N PRO A 106 20.81 -32.15 -20.48
CA PRO A 106 21.19 -32.15 -21.88
C PRO A 106 20.48 -31.01 -22.60
N ASP A 107 21.13 -30.44 -23.60
CA ASP A 107 20.52 -29.41 -24.43
C ASP A 107 19.21 -29.96 -25.02
N PRO A 108 18.15 -29.15 -25.03
CA PRO A 108 16.87 -29.59 -25.58
C PRO A 108 17.05 -29.97 -27.06
N PRO A 109 16.35 -31.02 -27.54
CA PRO A 109 16.43 -31.40 -28.94
C PRO A 109 15.83 -30.30 -29.84
N ASP A 110 16.43 -30.10 -31.02
CA ASP A 110 15.87 -29.22 -32.05
C ASP A 110 14.54 -29.80 -32.54
N THR A 111 13.45 -29.30 -31.99
CA THR A 111 12.11 -29.63 -32.47
C THR A 111 11.69 -28.63 -33.54
N GLU A 112 10.95 -29.08 -34.55
CA GLU A 112 10.37 -28.22 -35.60
C GLU A 112 9.49 -27.07 -35.05
N ASN A 113 9.05 -27.18 -33.79
CA ASN A 113 8.25 -26.17 -33.09
C ASN A 113 9.08 -25.20 -32.23
N ALA A 114 10.41 -25.22 -32.33
CA ALA A 114 11.26 -24.27 -31.61
C ALA A 114 11.09 -22.87 -32.22
N ILE A 115 10.57 -21.93 -31.43
CA ILE A 115 10.44 -20.54 -31.83
C ILE A 115 11.73 -19.82 -31.43
N VAL A 116 12.52 -19.40 -32.42
CA VAL A 116 13.74 -18.62 -32.20
C VAL A 116 13.34 -17.16 -32.04
N HIS A 117 13.63 -16.59 -30.87
CA HIS A 117 13.45 -15.18 -30.57
C HIS A 117 14.80 -14.48 -30.56
N GLU A 118 15.16 -13.84 -31.68
CA GLU A 118 16.30 -12.92 -31.73
C GLU A 118 15.92 -11.63 -31.01
N VAL A 119 16.57 -11.36 -29.87
CA VAL A 119 16.34 -10.15 -29.07
C VAL A 119 17.54 -9.24 -29.22
N GLU A 120 17.48 -8.33 -30.19
CA GLU A 120 18.42 -7.22 -30.33
C GLU A 120 17.91 -6.03 -29.53
N LEU A 121 18.71 -5.54 -28.59
CA LEU A 121 18.41 -4.34 -27.81
C LEU A 121 19.39 -3.23 -28.19
N ASP A 122 18.92 -2.25 -28.94
CA ASP A 122 19.70 -1.06 -29.30
C ASP A 122 19.86 -0.07 -28.12
N SER A 123 18.97 -0.17 -27.14
CA SER A 123 18.97 0.70 -25.96
C SER A 123 18.52 -0.02 -24.71
N CYS A 124 19.00 0.44 -23.56
CA CYS A 124 18.62 -0.11 -22.27
C CYS A 124 17.15 0.22 -21.95
N PRO A 125 16.27 -0.77 -21.72
CA PRO A 125 14.84 -0.52 -21.44
C PRO A 125 14.58 0.20 -20.11
N LEU A 126 15.60 0.34 -19.24
CA LEU A 126 15.47 1.02 -17.94
C LEU A 126 15.92 2.48 -17.96
N CYS A 127 16.94 2.84 -18.74
CA CYS A 127 17.51 4.19 -18.75
C CYS A 127 17.61 4.83 -20.14
N GLY A 128 17.33 4.09 -21.22
CA GLY A 128 17.41 4.56 -22.59
C GLY A 128 18.82 4.80 -23.12
N GLY A 129 19.87 4.40 -22.38
CA GLY A 129 21.25 4.51 -22.85
C GLY A 129 21.54 3.55 -24.01
N GLU A 130 22.41 3.98 -24.93
CA GLU A 130 22.91 3.16 -26.04
C GLU A 130 23.71 1.96 -25.50
N LEU A 131 23.48 0.78 -26.08
CA LEU A 131 24.18 -0.45 -25.70
C LEU A 131 25.24 -0.77 -26.77
N GLU A 132 26.47 -1.02 -26.33
CA GLU A 132 27.53 -1.54 -27.19
C GLU A 132 27.47 -3.08 -27.25
N ALA A 133 27.81 -3.66 -28.40
CA ALA A 133 27.82 -5.11 -28.59
C ALA A 133 28.81 -5.78 -27.64
N THR A 134 28.29 -6.34 -26.54
CA THR A 134 29.08 -6.94 -25.48
C THR A 134 29.27 -8.43 -25.74
N GLY A 135 30.00 -8.79 -26.81
CA GLY A 135 30.44 -10.17 -27.08
C GLY A 135 29.34 -11.21 -27.37
N GLU A 136 29.70 -12.49 -27.25
CA GLU A 136 28.81 -13.64 -27.48
C GLU A 136 27.76 -13.73 -26.37
N CYS A 137 26.47 -13.70 -26.75
CA CYS A 137 25.36 -13.90 -25.84
C CYS A 137 25.11 -15.40 -25.64
N ASP A 138 25.09 -15.85 -24.38
CA ASP A 138 24.69 -17.22 -24.04
C ASP A 138 23.23 -17.47 -24.45
N GLU A 139 23.00 -18.49 -25.28
CA GLU A 139 21.65 -18.94 -25.65
C GLU A 139 20.87 -19.38 -24.40
N ARG A 140 19.60 -18.94 -24.29
CA ARG A 140 18.72 -19.30 -23.18
C ARG A 140 17.45 -19.97 -23.69
N PHE A 141 17.27 -21.22 -23.30
CA PHE A 141 16.06 -21.98 -23.61
C PHE A 141 14.97 -21.71 -22.57
N VAL A 142 13.81 -21.24 -23.03
CA VAL A 142 12.58 -21.14 -22.23
C VAL A 142 11.62 -22.22 -22.71
N THR A 143 11.19 -23.08 -21.80
CA THR A 143 10.17 -24.10 -22.10
C THR A 143 8.89 -23.70 -21.38
N ASP A 144 7.80 -23.51 -22.13
CA ASP A 144 6.49 -23.24 -21.53
C ASP A 144 6.03 -24.45 -20.71
N ILE A 145 5.57 -24.17 -19.48
CA ILE A 145 5.01 -25.19 -18.60
C ILE A 145 3.57 -25.45 -19.10
N PRO A 146 3.21 -26.71 -19.41
CA PRO A 146 1.87 -27.02 -19.89
C PRO A 146 0.82 -26.68 -18.83
N GLU A 147 -0.37 -26.26 -19.27
CA GLU A 147 -1.47 -25.93 -18.37
C GLU A 147 -1.82 -27.13 -17.47
N PRO A 148 -1.97 -26.91 -16.15
CA PRO A 148 -2.29 -28.00 -15.23
C PRO A 148 -3.68 -28.57 -15.55
N LYS A 149 -3.77 -29.89 -15.73
CA LYS A 149 -5.05 -30.57 -15.92
C LYS A 149 -5.84 -30.52 -14.60
N PRO A 150 -7.05 -29.94 -14.57
CA PRO A 150 -7.85 -29.90 -13.35
C PRO A 150 -8.29 -31.32 -12.96
N GLU A 151 -7.92 -31.76 -11.76
CA GLU A 151 -8.35 -33.04 -11.20
C GLU A 151 -9.54 -32.81 -10.25
N THR A 152 -10.74 -33.22 -10.67
CA THR A 152 -11.94 -33.13 -9.83
C THR A 152 -12.02 -34.35 -8.90
N ARG A 153 -11.72 -34.17 -7.62
CA ARG A 153 -11.93 -35.21 -6.59
C ARG A 153 -13.26 -35.02 -5.89
N ARG A 154 -14.11 -36.05 -5.89
CA ARG A 154 -15.36 -36.07 -5.12
C ARG A 154 -15.05 -36.48 -3.67
N CYS A 155 -14.94 -35.52 -2.76
CA CYS A 155 -14.89 -35.80 -1.33
C CYS A 155 -16.29 -36.13 -0.82
N ARG A 156 -16.48 -37.34 -0.27
CA ARG A 156 -17.68 -37.70 0.49
C ARG A 156 -17.36 -37.51 1.97
N GLU A 157 -17.77 -36.38 2.53
CA GLU A 157 -17.73 -36.18 3.98
C GLU A 157 -18.78 -37.10 4.62
N SER A 158 -18.32 -38.15 5.29
CA SER A 158 -19.20 -38.89 6.20
C SER A 158 -19.05 -38.27 7.59
N TRP A 159 -20.02 -37.43 7.94
CA TRP A 159 -20.20 -36.98 9.32
C TRP A 159 -20.69 -38.19 10.12
N SER A 160 -19.82 -38.77 10.94
CA SER A 160 -20.21 -39.80 11.91
C SER A 160 -20.69 -39.11 13.19
N PRO A 161 -21.99 -39.24 13.56
CA PRO A 161 -22.52 -38.65 14.78
C PRO A 161 -22.18 -39.54 15.98
N THR A 162 -20.91 -39.57 16.37
CA THR A 162 -20.48 -40.22 17.62
C THR A 162 -19.50 -39.32 18.36
N SER A 163 -20.03 -38.22 18.88
CA SER A 163 -19.45 -37.55 20.05
C SER A 163 -20.59 -37.23 21.01
N THR A 164 -20.80 -38.12 21.98
CA THR A 164 -21.56 -37.80 23.18
C THR A 164 -20.88 -36.62 23.89
N PRO A 165 -21.62 -35.57 24.27
CA PRO A 165 -21.03 -34.46 25.01
C PRO A 165 -20.54 -34.95 26.38
N PRO A 166 -19.42 -34.42 26.90
CA PRO A 166 -18.96 -34.76 28.24
C PRO A 166 -19.99 -34.27 29.27
N THR A 167 -20.52 -35.21 30.06
CA THR A 167 -21.38 -34.96 31.20
C THR A 167 -20.72 -33.95 32.14
N THR A 168 -21.34 -32.78 32.27
CA THR A 168 -20.95 -31.71 33.16
C THR A 168 -20.98 -32.20 34.61
N GLY A 169 -19.81 -32.32 35.21
CA GLY A 169 -19.62 -32.74 36.60
C GLY A 169 -20.31 -31.79 37.58
N SER A 170 -21.12 -32.37 38.46
CA SER A 170 -21.78 -31.75 39.61
C SER A 170 -20.75 -31.04 40.51
N ARG A 171 -20.86 -29.71 40.58
CA ARG A 171 -20.07 -28.85 41.47
C ARG A 171 -20.70 -28.90 42.88
N ARG A 172 -20.18 -29.78 43.74
CA ARG A 172 -20.45 -29.75 45.19
C ARG A 172 -20.01 -28.39 45.76
N GLN A 173 -20.99 -27.63 46.26
CA GLN A 173 -20.75 -26.49 47.13
C GLN A 173 -20.46 -27.05 48.53
N ASN A 174 -19.21 -26.93 48.99
CA ASN A 174 -18.89 -27.11 50.40
C ASN A 174 -18.98 -25.74 51.08
N ASN A 175 -20.01 -25.58 51.90
CA ASN A 175 -20.07 -24.54 52.92
C ASN A 175 -18.98 -24.81 53.96
N ALA A 176 -18.21 -23.78 54.32
CA ALA A 176 -17.38 -23.75 55.51
C ALA A 176 -17.64 -22.44 56.25
N ALA A 177 -17.66 -22.57 57.58
CA ALA A 177 -18.06 -21.63 58.62
C ALA A 177 -17.18 -20.39 58.72
#